data_AF-A0A8A4TD03-F1
#
_entry.id   AF-A0A8A4TD03-F1
#
_cell.length_a   1.000
_cell.length_b   1.000
_cell.length_c   1.000
_cell.angle_alpha   90.00
_cell.angle_beta   90.00
_cell.angle_gamma   90.00
#
_symmetry.space_group_name_H-M   'P 1'
#
loop_
_entity.id
_entity.type
_entity.pdbx_description
1 polymer ?
#
loop_
_entity_poly.entity_id
_entity_poly.type
_entity_poly.pdbx_seq_one_letter_code
_entity_poly.pdbx_strand_id
1 'polypeptide(L)'
;MTCALLIIDPQNDFCDPTGALYVPGAENDMERLGRFIATWRHRFSSIHVTMDSHHHWDISHPPFWVDAEGNHPELFSQIGIEDLSSGRWRTAQPSWQEHAERYVATLHDSGRYQLTIWPPHCLLGSTGHAVYPWLFEELKQWESDVGRPVDFILKGTNVGTEHYSALRAEVPDPQDEETSLNRALIERLTREDITRVFVAGEALSHCLASTLLDLVEEVDAEAFSRFVLLRDCTSSVPGFEKLGDVFLGKMLHRGLRICNTDDFEDSLFK
;
A
#
# COMPACT_ATOMS: atom_id res chain seq x y z
N MET A 1 -20.56 -12.93 14.06
CA MET A 1 -19.96 -13.08 12.72
C MET A 1 -20.03 -11.74 12.06
N THR A 2 -18.90 -11.10 11.92
CA THR A 2 -18.77 -9.76 11.36
C THR A 2 -17.66 -9.75 10.32
N CYS A 3 -17.60 -8.69 9.54
CA CYS A 3 -16.59 -8.53 8.50
C CYS A 3 -15.60 -7.43 8.87
N ALA A 4 -14.39 -7.53 8.36
CA ALA A 4 -13.42 -6.44 8.37
C ALA A 4 -13.29 -5.85 6.96
N LEU A 5 -12.92 -4.58 6.88
CA LEU A 5 -12.51 -3.93 5.65
C LEU A 5 -11.07 -3.43 5.83
N LEU A 6 -10.18 -3.80 4.91
CA LEU A 6 -8.82 -3.29 4.79
C LEU A 6 -8.77 -2.39 3.54
N ILE A 7 -8.50 -1.10 3.75
CA ILE A 7 -8.39 -0.11 2.69
C ILE A 7 -6.93 0.29 2.59
N ILE A 8 -6.33 0.04 1.43
CA ILE A 8 -4.92 0.34 1.18
C ILE A 8 -4.79 1.77 0.63
N ASP A 9 -4.05 2.60 1.34
CA ASP A 9 -3.55 3.92 0.92
C ASP A 9 -4.55 4.78 0.13
N PRO A 10 -5.77 5.06 0.64
CA PRO A 10 -6.79 5.82 -0.07
C PRO A 10 -6.54 7.33 0.00
N GLN A 11 -5.31 7.76 -0.27
CA GLN A 11 -4.81 9.12 -0.01
C GLN A 11 -4.91 10.02 -1.23
N ASN A 12 -5.00 11.34 -1.01
CA ASN A 12 -5.14 12.33 -2.07
C ASN A 12 -4.07 12.23 -3.14
N ASP A 13 -2.81 11.98 -2.77
CA ASP A 13 -1.75 11.89 -3.77
C ASP A 13 -1.93 10.73 -4.75
N PHE A 14 -2.66 9.68 -4.37
CA PHE A 14 -3.01 8.57 -5.25
C PHE A 14 -4.39 8.74 -5.91
N CYS A 15 -5.36 9.31 -5.19
CA CYS A 15 -6.76 9.32 -5.62
C CYS A 15 -7.22 10.61 -6.28
N ASP A 16 -6.67 11.77 -5.94
CA ASP A 16 -7.08 13.04 -6.56
C ASP A 16 -6.34 13.22 -7.91
N PRO A 17 -7.00 13.60 -9.01
CA PRO A 17 -6.34 13.88 -10.29
C PRO A 17 -5.24 14.94 -10.25
N THR A 18 -5.19 15.74 -9.18
CA THR A 18 -4.14 16.74 -8.90
C THR A 18 -3.08 16.26 -7.92
N GLY A 19 -3.21 15.03 -7.41
CA GLY A 19 -2.27 14.38 -6.50
C GLY A 19 -0.89 14.14 -7.11
N ALA A 20 0.14 14.10 -6.26
CA ALA A 20 1.53 14.00 -6.69
C ALA A 20 1.87 12.69 -7.44
N LEU A 21 1.14 11.60 -7.15
CA LEU A 21 1.32 10.29 -7.75
C LEU A 21 -0.04 9.68 -8.14
N TYR A 22 -0.87 10.49 -8.81
CA TYR A 22 -2.24 10.12 -9.15
C TYR A 22 -2.31 8.79 -9.94
N VAL A 23 -3.18 7.90 -9.47
CA VAL A 23 -3.52 6.63 -10.09
C VAL A 23 -4.82 6.82 -10.87
N PRO A 24 -4.80 6.76 -12.22
CA PRO A 24 -5.97 7.01 -13.04
C PRO A 24 -7.16 6.12 -12.69
N GLY A 25 -8.28 6.75 -12.33
CA GLY A 25 -9.52 6.08 -11.94
C GLY A 25 -9.70 5.87 -10.44
N ALA A 26 -8.66 6.10 -9.62
CA ALA A 26 -8.69 5.87 -8.18
C ALA A 26 -9.73 6.73 -7.44
N GLU A 27 -10.06 7.93 -7.93
CA GLU A 27 -11.17 8.74 -7.39
C GLU A 27 -12.50 7.96 -7.50
N ASN A 28 -12.73 7.29 -8.63
CA ASN A 28 -13.94 6.52 -8.86
C ASN A 28 -13.93 5.21 -8.05
N ASP A 29 -12.76 4.61 -7.87
CA ASP A 29 -12.58 3.45 -6.97
C ASP A 29 -12.99 3.81 -5.54
N MET A 30 -12.53 4.96 -5.03
CA MET A 30 -12.84 5.43 -3.68
C MET A 30 -14.30 5.87 -3.53
N GLU A 31 -14.91 6.41 -4.58
CA GLU A 31 -16.35 6.70 -4.60
C GLU A 31 -17.20 5.41 -4.53
N ARG A 32 -16.85 4.38 -5.31
CA ARG A 32 -17.52 3.07 -5.26
C ARG A 32 -17.35 2.42 -3.88
N LEU A 33 -16.13 2.47 -3.33
CA LEU A 33 -15.86 1.95 -1.99
C LEU A 33 -16.66 2.68 -0.91
N GLY A 34 -16.75 4.02 -1.00
CA GLY A 34 -17.58 4.82 -0.10
C GLY A 34 -19.05 4.40 -0.14
N ARG A 35 -19.63 4.21 -1.34
CA ARG A 35 -21.01 3.71 -1.51
C ARG A 35 -21.18 2.29 -0.96
N PHE A 36 -20.18 1.44 -1.13
CA PHE A 36 -20.18 0.08 -0.61
C PHE A 36 -20.20 0.07 0.92
N ILE A 37 -19.32 0.86 1.56
CA ILE A 37 -19.33 1.09 3.01
C ILE A 37 -20.70 1.60 3.44
N ALA A 38 -21.24 2.59 2.71
CA ALA A 38 -22.52 3.21 3.03
C ALA A 38 -23.71 2.26 3.02
N THR A 39 -23.71 1.33 2.07
CA THR A 39 -24.77 0.33 1.89
C THR A 39 -24.72 -0.73 2.99
N TRP A 40 -23.51 -1.12 3.40
CA TRP A 40 -23.28 -2.27 4.29
C TRP A 40 -22.69 -1.90 5.65
N ARG A 41 -22.84 -0.66 6.11
CA ARG A 41 -22.17 -0.11 7.31
C ARG A 41 -22.15 -1.07 8.50
N HIS A 42 -23.31 -1.63 8.84
CA HIS A 42 -23.50 -2.50 10.01
C HIS A 42 -22.95 -3.94 9.83
N ARG A 43 -22.42 -4.30 8.65
CA ARG A 43 -21.75 -5.59 8.41
C ARG A 43 -20.28 -5.55 8.80
N PHE A 44 -19.66 -4.37 8.75
CA PHE A 44 -18.27 -4.18 9.15
C PHE A 44 -18.16 -3.95 10.65
N SER A 45 -17.44 -4.83 11.35
CA SER A 45 -17.07 -4.63 12.76
C SER A 45 -15.80 -3.81 12.96
N SER A 46 -14.97 -3.73 11.92
CA SER A 46 -13.74 -2.96 11.90
C SER A 46 -13.41 -2.51 10.49
N ILE A 47 -12.83 -1.32 10.39
CA ILE A 47 -12.23 -0.78 9.17
C ILE A 47 -10.80 -0.40 9.51
N HIS A 48 -9.86 -0.89 8.71
CA HIS A 48 -8.44 -0.65 8.81
C HIS A 48 -8.00 0.11 7.56
N VAL A 49 -7.38 1.27 7.73
CA VAL A 49 -6.91 2.12 6.63
C VAL A 49 -5.40 2.24 6.73
N THR A 50 -4.68 1.83 5.70
CA THR A 50 -3.23 2.04 5.63
C THR A 50 -2.94 3.41 5.05
N MET A 51 -1.86 4.02 5.53
CA MET A 51 -1.45 5.36 5.14
C MET A 51 0.03 5.32 4.80
N ASP A 52 0.34 5.44 3.53
CA ASP A 52 1.68 5.73 3.07
C ASP A 52 2.13 7.08 3.63
N SER A 53 3.31 7.15 4.23
CA SER A 53 3.65 8.22 5.15
C SER A 53 5.12 8.59 5.06
N HIS A 54 5.50 9.23 3.96
CA HIS A 54 6.90 9.52 3.66
C HIS A 54 7.39 10.86 4.23
N HIS A 55 8.69 10.92 4.43
CA HIS A 55 9.41 12.18 4.46
C HIS A 55 9.78 12.62 3.03
N HIS A 56 10.01 13.92 2.82
CA HIS A 56 10.48 14.41 1.53
C HIS A 56 11.90 13.89 1.19
N TRP A 57 12.70 13.70 2.23
CA TRP A 57 14.00 13.05 2.15
C TRP A 57 13.83 11.57 2.50
N ASP A 58 13.69 10.74 1.48
CA ASP A 58 13.36 9.31 1.54
C ASP A 58 14.12 8.59 0.41
N ILE A 59 14.59 7.36 0.64
CA ILE A 59 15.39 6.60 -0.32
C ILE A 59 14.70 6.39 -1.67
N SER A 60 13.38 6.45 -1.71
CA SER A 60 12.56 6.34 -2.92
C SER A 60 12.35 7.69 -3.63
N HIS A 61 12.80 8.81 -3.04
CA HIS A 61 12.60 10.17 -3.58
C HIS A 61 13.89 10.79 -4.15
N PRO A 62 13.77 11.69 -5.15
CA PRO A 62 14.93 12.33 -5.79
C PRO A 62 15.95 12.98 -4.85
N PRO A 63 15.56 13.72 -3.78
CA PRO A 63 16.51 14.40 -2.90
C PRO A 63 17.50 13.49 -2.16
N PHE A 64 17.23 12.18 -2.09
CA PHE A 64 18.14 11.23 -1.46
C PHE A 64 19.37 10.93 -2.32
N TRP A 65 19.31 11.20 -3.62
CA TRP A 65 20.30 10.80 -4.62
C TRP A 65 20.86 11.98 -5.39
N VAL A 66 22.13 11.93 -5.77
CA VAL A 66 22.78 12.90 -6.66
C VAL A 66 23.75 12.22 -7.62
N ASP A 67 23.92 12.77 -8.82
CA ASP A 67 24.98 12.40 -9.76
C ASP A 67 26.29 13.16 -9.51
N ALA A 68 27.28 13.05 -10.41
CA ALA A 68 28.55 13.77 -10.32
C ALA A 68 28.39 15.29 -10.38
N GLU A 69 27.42 15.76 -11.14
CA GLU A 69 27.11 17.18 -11.38
C GLU A 69 26.18 17.78 -10.31
N GLY A 70 25.61 16.95 -9.42
CA GLY A 70 24.70 17.36 -8.36
C GLY A 70 23.21 17.36 -8.76
N ASN A 71 22.85 16.76 -9.90
CA ASN A 71 21.46 16.60 -10.30
C ASN A 71 20.83 15.38 -9.62
N HIS A 72 19.50 15.41 -9.51
CA HIS A 72 18.71 14.31 -8.96
C HIS A 72 18.20 13.37 -10.07
N PRO A 73 17.91 12.09 -9.75
CA PRO A 73 17.32 11.16 -10.70
C PRO A 73 15.96 11.61 -11.22
N GLU A 74 15.68 11.26 -12.47
CA GLU A 74 14.37 11.47 -13.07
C GLU A 74 13.31 10.60 -12.38
N LEU A 75 12.07 11.10 -12.33
CA LEU A 75 10.94 10.36 -11.79
C LEU A 75 10.68 9.09 -12.62
N PHE A 76 10.25 8.04 -11.94
CA PHE A 76 10.01 6.69 -12.45
C PHE A 76 11.26 5.97 -12.97
N SER A 77 12.46 6.55 -12.82
CA SER A 77 13.71 5.86 -13.09
C SER A 77 13.99 4.77 -12.03
N GLN A 78 14.80 3.79 -12.41
CA GLN A 78 15.24 2.74 -11.50
C GLN A 78 16.72 2.95 -11.15
N ILE A 79 17.09 2.69 -9.89
CA ILE A 79 18.48 2.68 -9.42
C ILE A 79 18.86 1.25 -9.06
N GLY A 80 19.83 0.70 -9.77
CA GLY A 80 20.35 -0.64 -9.54
C GLY A 80 21.78 -0.66 -8.96
N ILE A 81 22.27 -1.87 -8.68
CA ILE A 81 23.65 -2.10 -8.19
C ILE A 81 24.69 -1.48 -9.13
N GLU A 82 24.46 -1.55 -10.44
CA GLU A 82 25.38 -1.02 -11.45
C GLU A 82 25.46 0.52 -11.39
N ASP A 83 24.36 1.21 -11.10
CA ASP A 83 24.36 2.67 -10.99
C ASP A 83 25.16 3.16 -9.76
N LEU A 84 25.11 2.41 -8.66
CA LEU A 84 25.89 2.72 -7.45
C LEU A 84 27.38 2.41 -7.65
N SER A 85 27.70 1.23 -8.17
CA SER A 85 29.09 0.79 -8.38
C SER A 85 29.83 1.60 -9.45
N SER A 86 29.13 2.12 -10.45
CA SER A 86 29.68 3.04 -11.44
C SER A 86 29.78 4.49 -10.96
N GLY A 87 29.17 4.81 -9.82
CA GLY A 87 29.09 6.17 -9.27
C GLY A 87 28.13 7.09 -10.05
N ARG A 88 27.28 6.53 -10.91
CA ARG A 88 26.23 7.27 -11.61
C ARG A 88 25.26 7.92 -10.62
N TRP A 89 24.86 7.16 -9.60
CA TRP A 89 24.08 7.65 -8.47
C TRP A 89 24.83 7.40 -7.17
N ARG A 90 24.83 8.41 -6.30
CA ARG A 90 25.29 8.32 -4.91
C ARG A 90 24.28 9.00 -4.01
N THR A 91 24.31 8.64 -2.73
CA THR A 91 23.51 9.36 -1.73
C THR A 91 23.93 10.83 -1.64
N ALA A 92 22.95 11.73 -1.55
CA ALA A 92 23.18 13.16 -1.35
C ALA A 92 23.88 13.43 0.00
N GLN A 93 23.61 12.58 1.00
CA GLN A 93 24.27 12.57 2.30
C GLN A 93 25.25 11.39 2.38
N PRO A 94 26.56 11.61 2.25
CA PRO A 94 27.54 10.51 2.13
C PRO A 94 27.53 9.50 3.28
N SER A 95 27.06 9.88 4.47
CA SER A 95 26.92 8.97 5.62
C SER A 95 25.90 7.85 5.40
N TRP A 96 25.02 7.98 4.40
CA TRP A 96 24.00 7.00 4.05
C TRP A 96 24.43 6.04 2.93
N GLN A 97 25.59 6.27 2.31
CA GLN A 97 26.03 5.51 1.14
C GLN A 97 26.09 3.99 1.41
N GLU A 98 26.70 3.58 2.52
CA GLU A 98 26.80 2.15 2.88
C GLU A 98 25.43 1.51 3.12
N HIS A 99 24.50 2.25 3.73
CA HIS A 99 23.13 1.79 3.93
C HIS A 99 22.42 1.60 2.59
N ALA A 100 22.51 2.59 1.70
CA ALA A 100 21.85 2.57 0.40
C ALA A 100 22.38 1.46 -0.51
N GLU A 101 23.70 1.22 -0.51
CA GLU A 101 24.32 0.10 -1.24
C GLU A 101 23.82 -1.25 -0.74
N ARG A 102 23.77 -1.45 0.59
CA ARG A 102 23.22 -2.67 1.20
C ARG A 102 21.75 -2.86 0.87
N TYR A 103 20.96 -1.79 0.93
CA TYR A 103 19.54 -1.80 0.60
C TYR A 103 19.30 -2.23 -0.85
N VAL A 104 19.95 -1.56 -1.82
CA VAL A 104 19.80 -1.87 -3.25
C VAL A 104 20.30 -3.29 -3.58
N ALA A 105 21.38 -3.75 -2.93
CA ALA A 105 21.82 -5.13 -3.08
C ALA A 105 20.79 -6.14 -2.55
N THR A 106 20.19 -5.87 -1.38
CA THR A 106 19.17 -6.75 -0.79
C THR A 106 17.89 -6.79 -1.65
N LEU A 107 17.46 -5.65 -2.20
CA LEU A 107 16.35 -5.60 -3.16
C LEU A 107 16.64 -6.46 -4.40
N HIS A 108 17.83 -6.32 -4.99
CA HIS A 108 18.25 -7.12 -6.14
C HIS A 108 18.19 -8.62 -5.84
N ASP A 109 18.74 -9.05 -4.70
CA ASP A 109 18.78 -10.45 -4.29
C ASP A 109 17.37 -11.02 -4.04
N SER A 110 16.45 -10.20 -3.55
CA SER A 110 15.04 -10.60 -3.35
C SER A 110 14.30 -10.84 -4.67
N GLY A 111 14.71 -10.15 -5.75
CA GLY A 111 14.05 -10.16 -7.06
C GLY A 111 12.61 -9.65 -7.06
N ARG A 112 12.12 -9.07 -5.95
CA ARG A 112 10.73 -8.67 -5.78
C ARG A 112 10.44 -7.30 -6.42
N TYR A 113 11.30 -6.33 -6.13
CA TYR A 113 11.25 -4.98 -6.68
C TYR A 113 12.66 -4.44 -6.95
N GLN A 114 12.76 -3.53 -7.92
CA GLN A 114 13.92 -2.65 -8.05
C GLN A 114 13.57 -1.29 -7.46
N LEU A 115 14.55 -0.60 -6.87
CA LEU A 115 14.35 0.74 -6.35
C LEU A 115 13.88 1.65 -7.50
N THR A 116 12.66 2.14 -7.37
CA THR A 116 12.03 3.09 -8.31
C THR A 116 11.99 4.45 -7.65
N ILE A 117 12.34 5.49 -8.39
CA ILE A 117 12.32 6.87 -7.91
C ILE A 117 10.94 7.46 -8.15
N TRP A 118 10.20 7.77 -7.09
CA TRP A 118 8.84 8.30 -7.18
C TRP A 118 8.82 9.83 -7.10
N PRO A 119 7.80 10.49 -7.68
CA PRO A 119 7.48 11.86 -7.27
C PRO A 119 7.31 11.88 -5.74
N PRO A 120 7.83 12.89 -5.02
CA PRO A 120 7.54 13.03 -3.59
C PRO A 120 6.04 13.06 -3.34
N HIS A 121 5.54 12.06 -2.61
CA HIS A 121 4.12 11.82 -2.42
C HIS A 121 3.84 11.41 -0.98
N CYS A 122 2.57 11.51 -0.58
CA CYS A 122 2.05 11.13 0.73
C CYS A 122 2.89 11.71 1.88
N LEU A 123 3.40 12.93 1.70
CA LEU A 123 4.33 13.56 2.63
C LEU A 123 3.63 13.86 3.94
N LEU A 124 4.19 13.40 5.06
CA LEU A 124 3.62 13.59 6.39
C LEU A 124 3.21 15.07 6.65
N GLY A 125 1.93 15.28 6.96
CA GLY A 125 1.36 16.60 7.24
C GLY A 125 1.00 17.44 6.00
N SER A 126 1.20 16.92 4.79
CA SER A 126 0.73 17.55 3.55
C SER A 126 -0.75 17.27 3.26
N THR A 127 -1.34 18.02 2.33
CA THR A 127 -2.69 17.71 1.81
C THR A 127 -2.72 16.36 1.08
N GLY A 128 -1.64 16.02 0.36
CA GLY A 128 -1.49 14.76 -0.36
C GLY A 128 -1.56 13.51 0.52
N HIS A 129 -1.11 13.63 1.77
CA HIS A 129 -1.15 12.57 2.77
C HIS A 129 -2.56 12.25 3.29
N ALA A 130 -3.51 13.18 3.25
CA ALA A 130 -4.84 12.97 3.79
C ALA A 130 -5.66 11.95 2.96
N VAL A 131 -6.58 11.24 3.61
CA VAL A 131 -7.55 10.36 2.93
C VAL A 131 -8.40 11.15 1.94
N TYR A 132 -8.70 10.54 0.79
CA TYR A 132 -9.56 11.10 -0.24
C TYR A 132 -10.91 11.56 0.35
N PRO A 133 -11.32 12.84 0.19
CA PRO A 133 -12.41 13.44 0.95
C PRO A 133 -13.74 12.69 0.90
N TRP A 134 -14.11 12.13 -0.27
CA TRP A 134 -15.37 11.40 -0.41
C TRP A 134 -15.40 10.14 0.46
N LEU A 135 -14.34 9.33 0.40
CA LEU A 135 -14.23 8.15 1.24
C LEU A 135 -14.15 8.54 2.72
N PHE A 136 -13.40 9.59 3.04
CA PHE A 136 -13.26 10.07 4.42
C PHE A 136 -14.60 10.45 5.05
N GLU A 137 -15.53 11.04 4.28
CA GLU A 137 -16.88 11.32 4.77
C GLU A 137 -17.64 10.03 5.12
N GLU A 138 -17.56 9.01 4.27
CA GLU A 138 -18.24 7.73 4.52
C GLU A 138 -17.62 6.96 5.69
N LEU A 139 -16.31 7.09 5.91
CA LEU A 139 -15.62 6.57 7.09
C LEU A 139 -16.12 7.26 8.36
N LYS A 140 -16.19 8.60 8.39
CA LYS A 140 -16.75 9.35 9.54
C LYS A 140 -18.19 8.97 9.84
N GLN A 141 -19.00 8.78 8.80
CA GLN A 141 -20.39 8.35 8.96
C GLN A 141 -20.46 6.92 9.53
N TRP A 142 -19.60 6.01 9.05
CA TRP A 142 -19.50 4.66 9.62
C TRP A 142 -19.11 4.69 11.11
N GLU A 143 -18.14 5.51 11.52
CA GLU A 143 -17.77 5.65 12.93
C GLU A 143 -18.96 6.11 13.79
N SER A 144 -19.73 7.08 13.27
CA SER A 144 -20.91 7.63 13.94
C SER A 144 -22.04 6.60 14.11
N ASP A 145 -22.28 5.78 13.08
CA ASP A 145 -23.37 4.80 13.07
C ASP A 145 -23.04 3.52 13.85
N VAL A 146 -21.77 3.09 13.81
CA VAL A 146 -21.31 1.84 14.44
C VAL A 146 -20.72 2.08 15.83
N GLY A 147 -20.30 3.31 16.14
CA GLY A 147 -19.72 3.68 17.44
C GLY A 147 -18.33 3.09 17.65
N ARG A 148 -17.53 2.99 16.58
CA ARG A 148 -16.17 2.45 16.59
C ARG A 148 -15.24 3.34 15.75
N PRO A 149 -14.00 3.58 16.19
CA PRO A 149 -13.04 4.31 15.38
C PRO A 149 -12.54 3.46 14.20
N VAL A 150 -12.20 4.13 13.10
CA VAL A 150 -11.36 3.59 12.04
C VAL A 150 -9.93 3.45 12.58
N ASP A 151 -9.29 2.33 12.26
CA ASP A 151 -7.91 2.04 12.64
C ASP A 151 -6.97 2.48 11.52
N PHE A 152 -6.22 3.57 11.74
CA PHE A 152 -5.23 4.07 10.79
C PHE A 152 -3.85 3.48 11.07
N ILE A 153 -3.23 2.88 10.05
CA ILE A 153 -1.94 2.19 10.13
C ILE A 153 -0.95 2.90 9.22
N LEU A 154 0.04 3.56 9.80
CA LEU A 154 1.09 4.23 9.03
C LEU A 154 2.12 3.21 8.51
N LYS A 155 2.65 3.46 7.32
CA LYS A 155 3.81 2.77 6.73
C LYS A 155 4.67 3.78 5.94
N GLY A 156 5.92 3.45 5.65
CA GLY A 156 6.82 4.32 4.87
C GLY A 156 7.49 5.47 5.65
N THR A 157 7.39 5.48 6.99
CA THR A 157 8.01 6.49 7.87
C THR A 157 9.54 6.40 7.92
N ASN A 158 10.11 5.21 7.68
CA ASN A 158 11.54 5.00 7.64
C ASN A 158 12.13 5.44 6.29
N VAL A 159 12.95 6.48 6.32
CA VAL A 159 13.57 7.09 5.12
C VAL A 159 14.60 6.22 4.39
N GLY A 160 15.01 5.10 4.98
CA GLY A 160 16.05 4.21 4.46
C GLY A 160 15.51 3.00 3.67
N THR A 161 14.20 2.76 3.68
CA THR A 161 13.59 1.63 2.96
C THR A 161 12.23 1.99 2.40
N GLU A 162 11.93 1.46 1.22
CA GLU A 162 10.58 1.48 0.69
C GLU A 162 9.66 0.55 1.50
N HIS A 163 8.37 0.88 1.56
CA HIS A 163 7.39 0.18 2.40
C HIS A 163 6.02 0.06 1.73
N TYR A 164 5.96 -0.69 0.62
CA TYR A 164 4.70 -0.93 -0.10
C TYR A 164 3.69 -1.74 0.72
N SER A 165 4.13 -2.85 1.30
CA SER A 165 3.26 -3.75 2.04
C SER A 165 2.85 -3.16 3.37
N ALA A 166 1.57 -3.22 3.73
CA ALA A 166 1.12 -2.85 5.08
C ALA A 166 1.64 -3.79 6.19
N LEU A 167 2.32 -4.87 5.80
CA LEU A 167 2.84 -5.89 6.71
C LEU A 167 4.32 -5.74 7.01
N ARG A 168 5.16 -5.21 6.12
CA ARG A 168 6.60 -5.05 6.34
C ARG A 168 7.23 -4.16 5.27
N ALA A 169 8.36 -3.55 5.57
CA ALA A 169 9.17 -2.86 4.57
C ALA A 169 9.77 -3.84 3.55
N GLU A 170 10.13 -3.33 2.36
CA GLU A 170 10.77 -4.15 1.32
C GLU A 170 12.12 -4.71 1.80
N VAL A 171 12.85 -3.94 2.61
CA VAL A 171 14.00 -4.41 3.38
C VAL A 171 13.85 -3.95 4.84
N PRO A 172 13.36 -4.82 5.75
CA PRO A 172 13.23 -4.48 7.15
C PRO A 172 14.56 -4.04 7.77
N ASP A 173 14.55 -2.91 8.47
CA ASP A 173 15.67 -2.42 9.27
C ASP A 173 15.59 -3.03 10.68
N PRO A 174 16.58 -3.84 11.11
CA PRO A 174 16.60 -4.42 12.46
C PRO A 174 16.60 -3.38 13.61
N GLN A 175 16.90 -2.11 13.32
CA GLN A 175 16.91 -1.02 14.28
C GLN A 175 15.56 -0.29 14.37
N ASP A 176 14.62 -0.59 13.48
CA ASP A 176 13.30 0.03 13.42
C ASP A 176 12.19 -1.02 13.34
N GLU A 177 11.50 -1.21 14.46
CA GLU A 177 10.41 -2.18 14.58
C GLU A 177 9.23 -1.87 13.63
N GLU A 178 9.03 -0.61 13.22
CA GLU A 178 7.96 -0.24 12.27
C GLU A 178 8.19 -0.84 10.88
N THR A 179 9.43 -1.17 10.54
CA THR A 179 9.78 -1.81 9.26
C THR A 179 9.62 -3.33 9.28
N SER A 180 9.48 -3.92 10.47
CA SER A 180 9.34 -5.36 10.68
C SER A 180 7.90 -5.84 10.45
N LEU A 181 7.69 -7.16 10.55
CA LEU A 181 6.37 -7.74 10.34
C LEU A 181 5.31 -7.18 11.31
N ASN A 182 4.28 -6.54 10.77
CA ASN A 182 3.12 -6.04 11.49
C ASN A 182 2.17 -7.18 11.91
N ARG A 183 2.59 -7.94 12.92
CA ARG A 183 1.80 -9.04 13.50
C ARG A 183 0.47 -8.57 14.04
N ALA A 184 0.42 -7.36 14.60
CA ALA A 184 -0.80 -6.78 15.15
C ALA A 184 -1.89 -6.62 14.07
N LEU A 185 -1.55 -6.18 12.86
CA LEU A 185 -2.50 -6.11 11.75
C LEU A 185 -2.99 -7.51 11.35
N ILE A 186 -2.10 -8.48 11.22
CA ILE A 186 -2.46 -9.87 10.87
C ILE A 186 -3.43 -10.44 11.91
N GLU A 187 -3.11 -10.30 13.19
CA GLU A 187 -3.95 -10.76 14.29
C GLU A 187 -5.33 -10.10 14.25
N ARG A 188 -5.41 -8.80 13.99
CA ARG A 188 -6.70 -8.08 13.86
C ARG A 188 -7.55 -8.61 12.71
N LEU A 189 -6.95 -8.89 11.55
CA LEU A 189 -7.66 -9.35 10.35
C LEU A 189 -8.05 -10.84 10.42
N THR A 190 -7.35 -11.64 11.20
CA THR A 190 -7.53 -13.10 11.27
C THR A 190 -8.28 -13.60 12.51
N ARG A 191 -8.80 -12.69 13.35
CA ARG A 191 -9.62 -13.04 14.52
C ARG A 191 -10.73 -14.03 14.18
N GLU A 192 -11.01 -14.94 15.10
CA GLU A 192 -12.00 -16.01 14.91
C GLU A 192 -13.44 -15.50 14.65
N ASP A 193 -13.78 -14.31 15.14
CA ASP A 193 -15.11 -13.71 14.93
C ASP A 193 -15.28 -13.01 13.56
N ILE A 194 -14.16 -12.81 12.84
CA ILE A 194 -14.13 -12.25 11.49
C ILE A 194 -14.34 -13.35 10.46
N THR A 195 -15.45 -13.22 9.73
CA THR A 195 -15.86 -14.19 8.70
C THR A 195 -15.34 -13.85 7.31
N ARG A 196 -15.20 -12.56 7.00
CA ARG A 196 -14.66 -12.06 5.74
C ARG A 196 -13.83 -10.82 5.98
N VAL A 197 -12.78 -10.67 5.18
CA VAL A 197 -11.99 -9.45 5.09
C VAL A 197 -12.08 -8.95 3.65
N PHE A 198 -12.72 -7.81 3.47
CA PHE A 198 -12.75 -7.15 2.17
C PHE A 198 -11.51 -6.28 2.03
N VAL A 199 -10.90 -6.30 0.85
CA VAL A 199 -9.68 -5.53 0.54
C VAL A 199 -9.95 -4.64 -0.66
N ALA A 200 -9.59 -3.38 -0.56
CA ALA A 200 -9.73 -2.37 -1.60
C ALA A 200 -8.61 -1.32 -1.43
N GLY A 201 -8.52 -0.35 -2.34
CA GLY A 201 -7.54 0.72 -2.24
C GLY A 201 -6.47 0.66 -3.32
N GLU A 202 -5.42 1.46 -3.13
CA GLU A 202 -4.43 1.76 -4.15
C GLU A 202 -2.99 1.41 -3.72
N ALA A 203 -2.07 1.16 -4.64
CA ALA A 203 -2.34 0.74 -6.02
C ALA A 203 -2.34 -0.79 -6.10
N LEU A 204 -3.21 -1.34 -6.94
CA LEU A 204 -3.25 -2.77 -7.31
C LEU A 204 -1.90 -3.31 -7.75
N SER A 205 -1.07 -2.51 -8.40
CA SER A 205 0.26 -2.93 -8.88
C SER A 205 1.35 -2.92 -7.79
N HIS A 206 1.14 -2.23 -6.65
CA HIS A 206 2.17 -1.99 -5.64
C HIS A 206 1.69 -2.30 -4.22
N CYS A 207 1.22 -1.31 -3.46
CA CYS A 207 0.93 -1.46 -2.03
C CYS A 207 -0.11 -2.54 -1.75
N LEU A 208 -1.19 -2.58 -2.53
CA LEU A 208 -2.21 -3.62 -2.39
C LEU A 208 -1.67 -5.00 -2.76
N ALA A 209 -0.93 -5.09 -3.88
CA ALA A 209 -0.32 -6.35 -4.31
C ALA A 209 0.65 -6.89 -3.26
N SER A 210 1.57 -6.04 -2.80
CA SER A 210 2.60 -6.36 -1.83
C SER A 210 2.00 -6.80 -0.50
N THR A 211 0.96 -6.09 -0.04
CA THR A 211 0.23 -6.44 1.19
C THR A 211 -0.38 -7.83 1.09
N LEU A 212 -1.09 -8.15 0.00
CA LEU A 212 -1.72 -9.47 -0.17
C LEU A 212 -0.70 -10.59 -0.42
N LEU A 213 0.40 -10.30 -1.11
CA LEU A 213 1.52 -11.23 -1.33
C LEU A 213 2.23 -11.57 -0.01
N ASP A 214 2.44 -10.61 0.87
CA ASP A 214 3.01 -10.91 2.20
C ASP A 214 2.00 -11.62 3.09
N LEU A 215 0.72 -11.24 3.00
CA LEU A 215 -0.31 -11.80 3.87
C LEU A 215 -0.52 -13.29 3.61
N VAL A 216 -0.55 -13.71 2.34
CA VAL A 216 -0.77 -15.13 1.98
C VAL A 216 0.36 -16.04 2.46
N GLU A 217 1.56 -15.51 2.67
CA GLU A 217 2.71 -16.27 3.18
C GLU A 217 2.74 -16.31 4.72
N GLU A 218 1.99 -15.42 5.39
CA GLU A 218 1.99 -15.29 6.86
C GLU A 218 0.76 -15.90 7.55
N VAL A 219 -0.27 -16.28 6.80
CA VAL A 219 -1.50 -16.87 7.33
C VAL A 219 -1.77 -18.24 6.70
N ASP A 220 -2.48 -19.11 7.42
CA ASP A 220 -2.88 -20.39 6.85
C ASP A 220 -3.94 -20.23 5.75
N ALA A 221 -4.13 -21.28 4.94
CA ALA A 221 -5.07 -21.25 3.81
C ALA A 221 -6.53 -21.00 4.24
N GLU A 222 -6.90 -21.41 5.46
CA GLU A 222 -8.26 -21.20 5.98
C GLU A 222 -8.49 -19.73 6.30
N ALA A 223 -7.55 -19.08 6.98
CA ALA A 223 -7.56 -17.65 7.24
C ALA A 223 -7.52 -16.85 5.93
N PHE A 224 -6.62 -17.20 4.99
CA PHE A 224 -6.52 -16.51 3.70
C PHE A 224 -7.81 -16.62 2.88
N SER A 225 -8.54 -17.74 2.97
CA SER A 225 -9.79 -17.95 2.23
C SER A 225 -10.92 -16.96 2.58
N ARG A 226 -10.77 -16.23 3.69
CA ARG A 226 -11.70 -15.18 4.14
C ARG A 226 -11.48 -13.85 3.42
N PHE A 227 -10.36 -13.67 2.73
CA PHE A 227 -10.03 -12.44 2.03
C PHE A 227 -10.73 -12.36 0.68
N VAL A 228 -11.31 -11.19 0.41
CA VAL A 228 -12.04 -10.88 -0.82
C VAL A 228 -11.55 -9.54 -1.35
N LEU A 229 -11.00 -9.52 -2.56
CA LEU A 229 -10.62 -8.30 -3.25
C LEU A 229 -11.84 -7.68 -3.94
N LEU A 230 -12.12 -6.42 -3.63
CA LEU A 230 -13.11 -5.60 -4.33
C LEU A 230 -12.44 -5.02 -5.59
N ARG A 231 -12.54 -5.73 -6.73
CA ARG A 231 -11.72 -5.45 -7.91
C ARG A 231 -11.98 -4.07 -8.51
N ASP A 232 -13.24 -3.66 -8.52
CA ASP A 232 -13.69 -2.34 -8.98
C ASP A 232 -13.41 -1.22 -7.97
N CYS A 233 -12.73 -1.49 -6.86
CA CYS A 233 -12.25 -0.46 -5.93
C CYS A 233 -10.71 -0.43 -5.87
N THR A 234 -10.05 -0.69 -7.01
CA THR A 234 -8.59 -0.75 -7.13
C THR A 234 -8.14 -0.41 -8.55
N SER A 235 -7.05 0.35 -8.67
CA SER A 235 -6.40 0.69 -9.93
C SER A 235 -4.87 0.51 -9.87
N SER A 236 -4.20 0.47 -11.01
CA SER A 236 -2.74 0.30 -11.08
C SER A 236 -2.04 1.61 -11.40
N VAL A 237 -0.87 1.83 -10.79
CA VAL A 237 0.01 2.95 -11.16
C VAL A 237 0.27 2.93 -12.67
N PRO A 238 0.19 4.08 -13.37
CA PRO A 238 0.44 4.18 -14.81
C PRO A 238 1.78 3.56 -15.23
N GLY A 239 1.75 2.71 -16.26
CA GLY A 239 2.95 2.01 -16.75
C GLY A 239 3.31 0.75 -15.97
N PHE A 240 2.60 0.43 -14.89
CA PHE A 240 2.78 -0.77 -14.07
C PHE A 240 1.55 -1.70 -14.09
N GLU A 241 0.65 -1.55 -15.06
CA GLU A 241 -0.60 -2.32 -15.16
C GLU A 241 -0.31 -3.83 -15.28
N LYS A 242 0.72 -4.19 -16.05
CA LYS A 242 1.16 -5.58 -16.19
C LYS A 242 1.57 -6.21 -14.86
N LEU A 243 2.12 -5.43 -13.93
CA LEU A 243 2.47 -5.91 -12.61
C LEU A 243 1.21 -6.26 -11.81
N GLY A 244 0.19 -5.41 -11.88
CA GLY A 244 -1.14 -5.67 -11.31
C GLY A 244 -1.80 -6.93 -11.90
N ASP A 245 -1.75 -7.11 -13.22
CA ASP A 245 -2.29 -8.31 -13.88
C ASP A 245 -1.59 -9.60 -13.44
N VAL A 246 -0.25 -9.57 -13.35
CA VAL A 246 0.55 -10.70 -12.86
C VAL A 246 0.21 -11.01 -11.41
N PHE A 247 0.05 -9.98 -10.57
CA PHE A 247 -0.39 -10.12 -9.18
C PHE A 247 -1.76 -10.80 -9.09
N LEU A 248 -2.76 -10.32 -9.83
CA LEU A 248 -4.10 -10.90 -9.84
C LEU A 248 -4.07 -12.37 -10.24
N GLY A 249 -3.32 -12.69 -11.30
CA GLY A 249 -3.09 -14.06 -11.73
C GLY A 249 -2.54 -14.92 -10.60
N LYS A 250 -1.47 -14.47 -9.92
CA LYS A 250 -0.87 -15.21 -8.80
C LYS A 250 -1.86 -15.42 -7.64
N MET A 251 -2.59 -14.38 -7.24
CA MET A 251 -3.50 -14.46 -6.09
C MET A 251 -4.73 -15.34 -6.36
N LEU A 252 -5.27 -15.33 -7.58
CA LEU A 252 -6.33 -16.26 -7.96
C LEU A 252 -5.88 -17.72 -7.82
N HIS A 253 -4.65 -18.04 -8.22
CA HIS A 253 -4.07 -19.38 -8.03
C HIS A 253 -3.84 -19.73 -6.55
N ARG A 254 -3.68 -18.72 -5.68
CA ARG A 254 -3.60 -18.87 -4.22
C ARG A 254 -4.95 -18.90 -3.51
N GLY A 255 -6.06 -18.82 -4.26
CA GLY A 255 -7.42 -18.92 -3.72
C GLY A 255 -8.03 -17.59 -3.26
N LEU A 256 -7.43 -16.45 -3.61
CA LEU A 256 -8.05 -15.15 -3.35
C LEU A 256 -9.38 -15.05 -4.09
N ARG A 257 -10.43 -14.64 -3.37
CA ARG A 257 -11.73 -14.36 -3.96
C ARG A 257 -11.75 -12.93 -4.50
N ILE A 258 -12.44 -12.74 -5.61
CA ILE A 258 -12.58 -11.43 -6.24
C ILE A 258 -14.07 -11.19 -6.51
N CYS A 259 -14.55 -9.99 -6.19
CA CYS A 259 -15.87 -9.52 -6.59
C CYS A 259 -15.84 -8.04 -6.95
N ASN A 260 -16.86 -7.58 -7.67
CA ASN A 260 -17.12 -6.15 -7.83
C ASN A 260 -18.18 -5.72 -6.81
N THR A 261 -18.17 -4.45 -6.42
CA THR A 261 -19.18 -3.87 -5.54
C THR A 261 -20.56 -3.80 -6.19
N ASP A 262 -20.64 -3.62 -7.51
CA ASP A 262 -21.90 -3.60 -8.27
C ASP A 262 -22.58 -4.98 -8.34
N ASP A 263 -21.81 -6.06 -8.26
CA ASP A 263 -22.30 -7.44 -8.32
C ASP A 263 -22.49 -8.04 -6.90
N PHE A 264 -22.40 -7.21 -5.85
CA PHE A 264 -22.30 -7.69 -4.48
C PHE A 264 -23.64 -8.10 -3.88
N GLU A 265 -23.71 -9.32 -3.34
CA GLU A 265 -24.87 -9.85 -2.63
C GLU A 265 -24.59 -10.11 -1.14
N ASP A 266 -25.61 -10.03 -0.28
CA ASP A 266 -25.48 -10.26 1.18
C ASP A 266 -24.91 -11.66 1.53
N SER A 267 -25.06 -12.61 0.61
CA SER A 267 -24.51 -13.97 0.72
C SER A 267 -22.99 -13.98 0.84
N LEU A 268 -22.28 -12.99 0.29
CA LEU A 268 -20.81 -12.90 0.29
C LEU A 268 -20.22 -12.54 1.66
N PHE A 269 -21.04 -12.07 2.60
CA PHE A 269 -20.63 -11.84 4.00
C PHE A 269 -20.60 -13.12 4.84
N LYS A 270 -21.12 -14.24 4.33
CA LYS A 270 -21.11 -15.55 5.01
C LYS A 270 -19.91 -16.35 4.54
#